data_AF-A0AAU6Y7G2-F1
#
_entry.id   AF-A0AAU6Y7G2-F1
#
_cell.length_a   1.000
_cell.length_b   1.000
_cell.length_c   1.000
_cell.angle_alpha   90.00
_cell.angle_beta   90.00
_cell.angle_gamma   90.00
#
_symmetry.space_group_name_H-M   'P 1'
#
loop_
_entity.id
_entity.type
_entity.pdbx_description
1 polymer ?
#
loop_
_entity_poly.entity_id
_entity_poly.type
_entity_poly.pdbx_seq_one_letter_code
_entity_poly.pdbx_strand_id
1 'polypeptide(L)'
;MANTFEIDIPKKDHPIAVIVQSRDDADSANVFDLFYCDQLCGCIFKNEHNVWIYEPHAHAGLLLDAEQIQHLGKEIGERSYNI
;
A
#
# COMPACT_ATOMS: atom_id res chain seq x y z
N MET A 1 15.13 3.54 -8.03
CA MET A 1 15.57 2.59 -6.97
C MET A 1 14.29 2.19 -6.30
N ALA A 2 13.82 0.95 -6.52
CA ALA A 2 12.49 0.56 -6.07
C ALA A 2 12.45 0.55 -4.54
N ASN A 3 11.89 1.60 -3.94
CA ASN A 3 11.71 1.69 -2.51
C ASN A 3 10.67 0.65 -2.11
N THR A 4 11.17 -0.46 -1.55
CA THR A 4 10.38 -1.59 -1.08
C THR A 4 10.49 -1.66 0.43
N PHE A 5 9.34 -1.73 1.11
CA PHE A 5 9.30 -1.78 2.57
C PHE A 5 8.05 -2.53 3.05
N GLU A 6 8.13 -3.08 4.25
CA GLU A 6 7.05 -3.85 4.86
C GLU A 6 6.24 -2.99 5.84
N ILE A 7 4.92 -3.13 5.80
CA ILE A 7 3.98 -2.48 6.72
C ILE A 7 3.09 -3.54 7.37
N ASP A 8 2.96 -3.47 8.68
CA ASP A 8 2.00 -4.26 9.44
C ASP A 8 0.61 -3.60 9.42
N ILE A 9 -0.38 -4.28 8.86
CA ILE A 9 -1.78 -3.86 8.86
C ILE A 9 -2.47 -4.46 10.09
N PRO A 10 -3.02 -3.64 11.01
CA PRO A 10 -3.73 -4.16 12.17
C PRO A 10 -5.05 -4.84 11.75
N LYS A 11 -5.22 -6.11 12.11
CA LYS A 11 -6.50 -6.83 12.07
C LYS A 11 -6.86 -7.37 13.46
N LYS A 12 -8.14 -7.72 13.64
CA LYS A 12 -8.68 -8.22 14.92
C LYS A 12 -8.03 -9.52 15.38
N ASP A 13 -7.70 -10.42 14.46
CA ASP A 13 -7.11 -11.72 14.78
C ASP A 13 -5.59 -11.63 14.96
N HIS A 14 -4.89 -11.13 13.94
CA HIS A 14 -3.44 -10.92 13.95
C HIS A 14 -3.09 -9.82 12.94
N PRO A 15 -2.04 -9.02 13.20
CA PRO A 15 -1.54 -8.09 12.19
C PRO A 15 -1.09 -8.85 10.94
N ILE A 16 -1.29 -8.23 9.78
CA ILE A 16 -0.89 -8.78 8.48
C ILE A 16 0.25 -7.93 7.92
N ALA A 17 1.39 -8.56 7.65
CA ALA A 17 2.49 -7.92 6.95
C ALA A 17 2.19 -7.83 5.45
N VAL A 18 2.30 -6.62 4.89
CA VAL A 18 2.17 -6.34 3.46
C VAL A 18 3.45 -5.69 2.98
N ILE A 19 4.00 -6.21 1.90
CA ILE A 19 5.15 -5.62 1.23
C ILE A 19 4.63 -4.54 0.29
N VAL A 20 5.15 -3.33 0.44
CA VAL A 20 4.84 -2.18 -0.39
C VAL A 20 6.01 -1.90 -1.30
N GLN A 21 5.75 -1.79 -2.60
CA GLN A 21 6.76 -1.46 -3.60
C GLN A 21 6.34 -0.21 -4.39
N SER A 22 7.18 0.83 -4.37
CA SER A 22 7.00 2.00 -5.23
C SER A 22 7.26 1.65 -6.70
N ARG A 23 6.41 2.15 -7.61
CA ARG A 23 6.67 2.09 -9.05
C ARG A 23 7.62 3.23 -9.45
N ASP A 24 8.77 2.89 -10.01
CA ASP A 24 9.81 3.83 -10.48
C ASP A 24 9.42 4.59 -11.78
N ASP A 25 8.18 4.46 -12.27
CA ASP A 25 7.73 5.10 -13.51
C ASP A 25 7.26 6.54 -13.27
N ALA A 26 7.64 7.47 -14.15
CA ALA A 26 7.37 8.91 -13.99
C ALA A 26 5.86 9.23 -13.92
N ASP A 27 5.02 8.45 -14.60
CA ASP A 27 3.55 8.56 -14.52
C ASP A 27 2.96 7.89 -13.26
N SER A 28 3.73 7.05 -12.58
CA SER A 28 3.31 6.24 -11.43
C SER A 28 3.98 6.65 -10.11
N ALA A 29 4.56 7.84 -10.03
CA ALA A 29 5.34 8.31 -8.88
C ALA A 29 4.59 8.30 -7.52
N ASN A 30 3.26 8.13 -7.54
CA ASN A 30 2.41 8.04 -6.35
C ASN A 30 1.66 6.70 -6.23
N VAL A 31 2.03 5.69 -7.03
CA VAL A 31 1.42 4.36 -7.04
C VAL A 31 2.34 3.35 -6.38
N PHE A 32 1.78 2.58 -5.45
CA PHE A 32 2.50 1.57 -4.69
C PHE A 32 1.80 0.23 -4.85
N ASP A 33 2.55 -0.77 -5.31
CA ASP A 33 2.09 -2.15 -5.39
C ASP A 33 2.12 -2.80 -4.02
N LEU A 34 1.08 -3.58 -3.72
CA LEU A 34 0.90 -4.29 -2.47
C LEU A 34 1.05 -5.78 -2.73
N PHE A 35 1.96 -6.42 -2.00
CA PHE A 35 2.18 -7.85 -2.05
C PHE A 35 1.86 -8.48 -0.70
N TYR A 36 1.04 -9.51 -0.73
CA TYR A 36 0.70 -10.33 0.43
C TYR A 36 0.98 -11.79 0.10
N CYS A 37 1.69 -12.51 0.97
CA CYS A 37 2.19 -13.87 0.71
C CYS A 37 2.91 -14.00 -0.64
N ASP A 38 3.80 -13.04 -0.95
CA ASP A 38 4.56 -12.96 -2.22
C ASP A 38 3.70 -12.82 -3.49
N GLN A 39 2.42 -12.48 -3.35
CA GLN A 39 1.50 -12.29 -4.47
C GLN A 39 0.99 -10.85 -4.52
N LEU A 40 0.94 -10.28 -5.73
CA LEU A 40 0.34 -8.97 -5.97
C LEU A 40 -1.16 -9.03 -5.62
N CYS A 41 -1.54 -8.35 -4.55
CA CYS A 41 -2.90 -8.36 -4.01
C CYS A 41 -3.66 -7.06 -4.31
N GLY A 42 -2.97 -6.00 -4.73
CA GLY A 42 -3.58 -4.74 -5.13
C GLY A 42 -2.54 -3.65 -5.27
N CYS A 43 -3.01 -2.43 -5.41
CA CYS A 43 -2.19 -1.24 -5.32
C CYS A 43 -2.88 -0.17 -4.47
N ILE A 44 -2.08 0.76 -3.96
CA ILE A 44 -2.55 1.96 -3.28
C ILE A 44 -1.90 3.17 -3.93
N PHE A 45 -2.67 4.22 -4.13
CA PHE A 45 -2.15 5.46 -4.70
C PHE A 45 -2.76 6.69 -4.04
N LYS A 46 -2.03 7.80 -4.13
CA LYS A 46 -2.48 9.10 -3.63
C LYS A 46 -3.04 9.92 -4.78
N ASN A 47 -4.31 10.34 -4.68
CA ASN A 47 -4.93 11.20 -5.69
C ASN A 47 -4.54 12.68 -5.54
N GLU A 48 -5.00 13.52 -6.46
CA GLU A 48 -4.75 14.98 -6.47
C GLU A 48 -5.28 15.72 -5.23
N HIS A 49 -6.25 15.13 -4.54
CA HIS A 49 -6.82 15.66 -3.29
C HIS A 49 -6.10 15.15 -2.03
N ASN A 50 -4.95 14.50 -2.18
CA ASN A 50 -4.18 13.88 -1.10
C ASN A 50 -4.89 12.73 -0.37
N VAL A 51 -5.87 12.10 -1.01
CA VAL A 51 -6.59 10.94 -0.48
C VAL A 51 -5.91 9.66 -0.98
N TRP A 52 -5.68 8.73 -0.06
CA TRP A 52 -5.18 7.39 -0.36
C TRP A 52 -6.32 6.49 -0.82
N ILE A 53 -6.18 5.91 -2.00
CA ILE A 53 -7.16 5.03 -2.63
C ILE A 53 -6.52 3.65 -2.79
N TYR A 54 -7.19 2.63 -2.28
CA TYR A 54 -6.80 1.24 -2.44
C TYR A 54 -7.63 0.58 -3.54
N GLU A 55 -6.94 -0.03 -4.50
CA GLU A 55 -7.54 -0.84 -5.56
C GLU A 55 -7.12 -2.30 -5.39
N PRO A 56 -8.05 -3.19 -4.99
CA PRO A 56 -7.76 -4.61 -4.91
C PRO A 56 -7.57 -5.19 -6.31
N HIS A 57 -6.56 -6.04 -6.48
CA HIS A 57 -6.45 -6.86 -7.69
C HIS A 57 -7.46 -8.03 -7.64
N ALA A 58 -7.75 -8.62 -8.80
CA ALA A 58 -8.82 -9.63 -8.96
C ALA A 58 -8.71 -10.86 -8.04
N HIS A 59 -7.54 -11.11 -7.43
CA HIS A 59 -7.40 -12.07 -6.35
C HIS A 59 -7.70 -11.38 -5.01
N ALA A 60 -8.84 -11.71 -4.41
CA ALA A 60 -9.32 -11.25 -3.11
C ALA A 60 -8.45 -11.73 -1.90
N GLY A 61 -7.13 -11.81 -2.05
CA GLY A 61 -6.21 -12.23 -1.00
C GLY A 61 -6.08 -11.21 0.13
N LEU A 62 -6.37 -9.93 -0.16
CA LEU A 62 -6.36 -8.86 0.81
C LEU A 62 -7.59 -7.98 0.59
N LEU A 63 -8.47 -7.92 1.59
CA LEU A 63 -9.54 -6.93 1.67
C LEU A 63 -9.23 -6.01 2.83
N LEU A 64 -9.18 -4.72 2.54
CA LEU A 64 -8.89 -3.67 3.49
C LEU A 64 -10.13 -2.82 3.75
N ASP A 65 -10.38 -2.53 5.03
CA ASP A 65 -11.38 -1.55 5.43
C ASP A 65 -10.80 -0.13 5.44
N ALA A 66 -11.66 0.88 5.66
CA ALA A 66 -11.27 2.28 5.61
C ALA A 66 -10.16 2.64 6.62
N GLU A 67 -10.18 2.06 7.82
CA GLU A 67 -9.16 2.32 8.84
C GLU A 67 -7.81 1.72 8.42
N GLN A 68 -7.83 0.52 7.85
CA GLN A 68 -6.62 -0.14 7.31
C GLN A 68 -6.03 0.62 6.12
N ILE A 69 -6.86 1.12 5.21
CA ILE A 69 -6.41 1.93 4.06
C ILE A 69 -5.77 3.24 4.56
N GLN A 70 -6.38 3.91 5.55
CA GLN A 70 -5.80 5.12 6.14
C GLN A 70 -4.48 4.86 6.84
N HIS A 71 -4.39 3.76 7.60
CA HIS A 71 -3.15 3.35 8.26
C HIS A 71 -2.03 3.10 7.23
N LEU A 72 -2.33 2.32 6.20
CA LEU A 72 -1.39 1.99 5.13
C LEU A 72 -0.91 3.25 4.41
N GLY A 73 -1.83 4.14 4.03
CA GLY A 73 -1.49 5.40 3.37
C GLY A 73 -0.62 6.32 4.24
N LYS A 74 -0.87 6.37 5.55
CA LYS A 74 -0.05 7.15 6.49
C LYS A 74 1.39 6.61 6.55
N GLU A 75 1.55 5.31 6.77
CA GLU A 75 2.88 4.67 6.83
C GLU A 75 3.66 4.83 5.53
N ILE A 76 2.99 4.67 4.37
CA ILE A 76 3.61 4.93 3.06
C ILE A 76 4.05 6.39 2.94
N GLY A 77 3.20 7.33 3.37
CA GLY A 77 3.51 8.74 3.39
C GLY A 77 4.76 9.06 4.22
N GLU A 78 4.83 8.52 5.43
CA GLU A 78 5.95 8.74 6.35
C GLU A 78 7.25 8.07 5.88
N ARG A 79 7.19 6.94 5.17
CA ARG A 79 8.39 6.24 4.68
C ARG A 79 8.87 6.71 3.31
N SER A 80 7.95 7.17 2.45
CA SER A 80 8.28 7.53 1.06
C SER A 80 8.66 9.01 0.89
N TYR A 81 8.14 9.91 1.74
CA TYR A 81 8.36 11.37 1.61
C TYR A 81 9.24 11.97 2.72
N ASN A 82 9.81 11.16 3.61
CA ASN A 82 10.69 11.62 4.67
C ASN A 82 12.18 11.43 4.30
N ILE A 83 12.50 11.68 3.02
CA ILE A 83 13.84 11.64 2.41
C ILE A 83 14.30 13.07 2.14
#